data_AF-A0A6I5CTA7-F1
#
_entry.id   AF-A0A6I5CTA7-F1
#
_cell.length_a   1.000
_cell.length_b   1.000
_cell.length_c   1.000
_cell.angle_alpha   90.00
_cell.angle_beta   90.00
_cell.angle_gamma   90.00
#
_symmetry.space_group_name_H-M   'P 1'
#
loop_
_entity.id
_entity.type
_entity.pdbx_description
1 polymer ?
#
loop_
_entity_poly.entity_id
_entity_poly.type
_entity_poly.pdbx_seq_one_letter_code
_entity_poly.pdbx_strand_id
1 'polypeptide(L)' 'SPLFDARAEYLTAALETVEETWGGVDAYLERGLRLAPPVRERLRERLLD' A
#
# COMPACT_ATOMS: atom_id res chain seq x y z
N SER A 1 -6.41 10.17 24.42
CA SER A 1 -6.01 8.75 24.46
C SER A 1 -4.97 8.55 23.36
N PRO A 2 -3.68 8.33 23.68
CA PRO A 2 -2.59 8.30 22.70
C PRO A 2 -2.58 7.09 21.77
N LEU A 3 -3.49 6.11 21.98
CA LEU A 3 -3.66 4.92 21.14
C LEU A 3 -4.26 5.20 19.75
N PHE A 4 -4.88 6.37 19.56
CA PHE A 4 -5.62 6.72 18.33
C PHE A 4 -5.00 7.88 17.55
N ASP A 5 -3.80 8.35 17.94
CA ASP A 5 -3.13 9.39 17.18
C ASP A 5 -2.50 8.80 15.91
N ALA A 6 -2.79 9.44 14.78
CA ALA A 6 -2.10 9.17 13.53
C ALA A 6 -0.65 9.67 13.66
N ARG A 7 0.27 8.73 13.79
CA ARG A 7 1.71 8.98 13.85
C ARG A 7 2.35 8.52 12.56
N ALA A 8 3.22 9.35 11.99
CA ALA A 8 3.92 9.01 10.75
C ALA A 8 4.67 7.68 10.88
N GLU A 9 5.21 7.42 12.07
CA GLU A 9 5.98 6.22 12.41
C GLU A 9 5.18 4.92 12.24
N TYR A 10 3.86 4.94 12.47
CA TYR A 10 3.02 3.76 12.26
C TYR A 10 2.86 3.44 10.77
N LEU A 11 2.74 4.48 9.93
CA LEU A 11 2.67 4.31 8.49
C LEU A 11 4.02 3.86 7.93
N THR A 12 5.12 4.45 8.40
CA THR A 12 6.47 4.07 7.98
C THR A 12 6.76 2.60 8.27
N ALA A 13 6.50 2.13 9.49
CA ALA A 13 6.71 0.73 9.84
C ALA A 13 5.89 -0.25 8.97
N ALA A 14 4.66 0.13 8.60
CA ALA A 14 3.84 -0.66 7.69
C ALA A 14 4.44 -0.71 6.27
N LEU A 15 4.96 0.41 5.76
CA LEU A 15 5.62 0.47 4.45
C LEU A 15 6.94 -0.31 4.43
N GLU A 16 7.72 -0.27 5.51
CA GLU A 16 8.93 -1.09 5.68
C GLU A 16 8.59 -2.58 5.63
N THR A 17 7.54 -3.01 6.33
CA THR A 17 7.08 -4.41 6.29
C THR A 17 6.66 -4.83 4.87
N VAL A 18 6.02 -3.94 4.11
CA VAL A 18 5.65 -4.18 2.71
C VAL A 18 6.89 -4.38 1.84
N GLU A 19 7.90 -3.53 2.00
CA GLU A 19 9.18 -3.65 1.29
C GLU A 19 9.88 -4.97 1.62
N GLU A 20 10.08 -5.27 2.91
CA GLU A 20 10.79 -6.47 3.38
C GLU A 20 10.12 -7.78 2.97
N THR A 21 8.77 -7.83 3.04
CA THR A 21 8.03 -9.08 2.81
C THR A 21 7.75 -9.32 1.34
N TRP A 22 7.48 -8.26 0.57
CA TRP A 22 6.96 -8.38 -0.80
C TRP A 22 7.91 -7.83 -1.86
N GLY A 23 8.95 -7.08 -1.49
CA GLY A 23 9.85 -6.40 -2.42
C GLY A 23 9.22 -5.14 -3.04
N GLY A 24 8.33 -4.50 -2.30
CA GLY A 24 7.74 -3.21 -2.65
C GLY A 24 6.22 -3.23 -2.87
N VAL A 25 5.68 -2.02 -3.03
CA VAL A 25 4.23 -1.77 -3.08
C VAL A 25 3.55 -2.46 -4.27
N ASP A 26 4.20 -2.46 -5.44
CA ASP A 26 3.61 -3.07 -6.65
C ASP A 26 3.42 -4.58 -6.46
N ALA A 27 4.41 -5.27 -5.90
CA ALA A 27 4.32 -6.70 -5.60
C ALA A 27 3.31 -6.98 -4.47
N TYR A 28 3.18 -6.10 -3.47
CA TYR A 28 2.18 -6.22 -2.43
C TYR A 28 0.75 -6.06 -2.96
N LEU A 29 0.51 -5.07 -3.83
CA LEU A 29 -0.78 -4.89 -4.49
C LEU A 29 -1.15 -6.13 -5.32
N GLU A 30 -0.22 -6.61 -6.16
CA GLU A 30 -0.47 -7.73 -7.06
C GLU A 30 -0.61 -9.07 -6.32
N ARG A 31 0.33 -9.39 -5.42
CA ARG A 31 0.44 -10.73 -4.82
C ARG A 31 -0.22 -10.81 -3.45
N GLY A 32 -0.03 -9.80 -2.62
CA GLY A 32 -0.59 -9.72 -1.26
C GLY A 32 -2.08 -9.42 -1.27
N LEU A 33 -2.48 -8.38 -2.02
CA LEU A 33 -3.88 -7.93 -2.10
C LEU A 33 -4.63 -8.46 -3.33
N ARG A 34 -3.97 -9.22 -4.21
CA ARG A 34 -4.56 -9.83 -5.41
C ARG A 34 -5.19 -8.80 -6.35
N LEU A 35 -4.65 -7.59 -6.38
CA LEU A 35 -5.05 -6.52 -7.27
C LEU A 35 -4.35 -6.70 -8.62
N ALA A 36 -5.08 -7.21 -9.61
CA ALA A 36 -4.53 -7.39 -10.95
C ALA A 36 -4.10 -6.04 -11.56
N PRO A 37 -2.98 -5.98 -12.31
CA PRO A 37 -2.48 -4.73 -12.89
C PRO A 37 -3.52 -3.90 -13.67
N PRO A 38 -4.41 -4.50 -14.50
CA PRO A 38 -5.43 -3.72 -15.21
C PRO A 38 -6.44 -3.02 -14.28
N VAL A 39 -6.70 -3.59 -13.10
CA VAL A 39 -7.59 -2.97 -12.11
C VAL A 39 -6.89 -1.78 -11.46
N ARG A 40 -5.59 -1.88 -11.18
CA ARG A 40 -4.79 -0.76 -10.66
C ARG A 40 -4.74 0.41 -11.65
N GLU A 41 -4.51 0.15 -12.93
CA GLU A 41 -4.52 1.21 -13.95
C GLU A 41 -5.88 1.91 -14.01
N ARG A 42 -6.98 1.15 -13.99
CA ARG A 42 -8.33 1.73 -14.00
C ARG A 42 -8.67 2.52 -12.74
N LEU A 43 -8.08 2.18 -11.59
CA LEU A 43 -8.19 3.00 -10.37
C LEU A 43 -7.42 4.31 -10.52
N ARG A 44 -6.23 4.27 -11.12
CA ARG A 44 -5.41 5.46 -11.38
C ARG A 44 -6.16 6.46 -12.28
N GLU A 45 -6.69 5.98 -13.41
CA GLU A 45 -7.48 6.78 -14.36
C GLU A 45 -8.70 7.46 -13.72
N ARG A 46 -9.25 6.93 -12.62
CA ARG A 46 -10.46 7.46 -12.00
C ARG A 46 -10.20 8.37 -10.80
N LEU A 47 -9.02 8.28 -10.21
CA LEU A 47 -8.69 8.93 -8.95
C LEU A 47 -7.63 10.03 -9.11
N LEU A 48 -6.82 9.97 -10.18
CA LEU A 48 -5.72 10.90 -10.40
C LEU A 48 -5.87 11.73 -11.68
N ASP A 49 -6.57 11.21 -12.69
CA ASP A 49 -6.89 11.92 -13.95
C ASP A 49 -8.27 12.60 -13.86
#